data_AF-A0A6J1ZAP4-F1
#
_entry.id   AF-A0A6J1ZAP4-F1
#
_cell.length_a   1.000
_cell.length_b   1.000
_cell.length_c   1.000
_cell.angle_alpha   90.00
_cell.angle_beta   90.00
_cell.angle_gamma   90.00
#
_symmetry.space_group_name_H-M   'P 1'
#
loop_
_entity.id
_entity.type
_entity.pdbx_description
1 polymer ?
#
loop_
_entity_poly.entity_id
_entity_poly.type
_entity_poly.pdbx_seq_one_letter_code
_entity_poly.pdbx_strand_id
1 'polypeptide(L)'
;MERCSRCHRLFLLVPLVLGLSAVPAWAGAPPVDVLRALRFPSLPDGVRRARGICPADVAYRVSRPAQLSAPTRQLFPGGFPKDFSLLTAVRTRPGLQAPLLTLYSAQGVRQLGLELGRPFRFLYEDQTGRPRPPAQPVFRGLSLADGKWHRVAVAVKGQSVTLIVDCKKRVTRPLPRSARPLLDTHGVIIFGARILDEEVFEGDIQELVIVPGVQAAYESCEQKELECEGAWRERPQKQHSHRAQRSPKQQPPRLHRPQNQEPQRQPTESFFYDYETPYYDEMTTGTTPDYQDPTPGGEEGTLEPSPLPPHEEPTGS
;
A
#
# COMPACT_ATOMS: atom_id res chain seq x y z
N MET A 1 -80.40 47.86 0.96
CA MET A 1 -80.50 46.66 0.11
C MET A 1 -79.17 46.56 -0.63
N GLU A 2 -78.28 45.70 -0.16
CA GLU A 2 -77.94 44.38 -0.76
C GLU A 2 -76.71 44.51 -1.66
N ARG A 3 -75.54 44.02 -1.23
CA ARG A 3 -75.01 42.63 -1.27
C ARG A 3 -74.02 42.45 -2.43
N CYS A 4 -72.74 42.44 -2.06
CA CYS A 4 -71.71 41.43 -2.34
C CYS A 4 -71.82 40.60 -3.64
N SER A 5 -70.74 40.57 -4.43
CA SER A 5 -70.03 39.31 -4.69
C SER A 5 -68.63 39.53 -5.28
N ARG A 6 -67.62 39.13 -4.52
CA ARG A 6 -66.36 38.45 -4.90
C ARG A 6 -65.93 38.54 -6.38
N CYS A 7 -64.70 38.99 -6.62
CA CYS A 7 -63.67 38.04 -7.06
C CYS A 7 -62.25 38.57 -6.81
N HIS A 8 -61.45 37.69 -6.23
CA HIS A 8 -60.05 37.81 -5.91
C HIS A 8 -59.18 38.47 -6.99
N ARG A 9 -58.29 39.37 -6.54
CA ARG A 9 -56.89 39.40 -6.99
C ARG A 9 -56.02 39.99 -5.89
N LEU A 10 -55.92 39.23 -4.79
CA LEU A 10 -54.81 39.30 -3.86
C LEU A 10 -53.77 38.28 -4.35
N PHE A 11 -52.77 38.72 -5.10
CA PHE A 11 -51.55 37.95 -5.39
C PHE A 11 -50.40 38.97 -5.39
N LEU A 12 -49.87 39.24 -4.19
CA LEU A 12 -48.63 38.65 -3.69
C LEU A 12 -47.40 39.37 -4.27
N LEU A 13 -46.97 40.41 -3.54
CA LEU A 13 -45.60 40.88 -3.52
C LEU A 13 -44.72 39.69 -3.10
N VAL A 14 -44.09 39.03 -4.06
CA VAL A 14 -43.03 38.05 -3.79
C VAL A 14 -41.76 38.84 -3.47
N PRO A 15 -41.26 38.83 -2.22
CA PRO A 15 -39.93 39.35 -1.98
C PRO A 15 -38.95 38.39 -2.66
N LEU A 16 -38.13 38.92 -3.57
CA LEU A 16 -37.00 38.22 -4.15
C LEU A 16 -35.97 37.97 -3.05
N VAL A 17 -36.20 36.93 -2.25
CA VAL A 17 -35.17 36.34 -1.40
C VAL A 17 -34.17 35.72 -2.36
N LEU A 18 -33.12 36.47 -2.70
CA LEU A 18 -31.89 35.88 -3.21
C LEU A 18 -31.43 34.88 -2.14
N GLY A 19 -31.77 33.62 -2.35
CA GLY A 19 -31.14 32.53 -1.65
C GLY A 19 -29.65 32.60 -1.98
N LEU A 20 -28.86 33.18 -1.07
CA LEU A 20 -27.52 32.68 -0.86
C LEU A 20 -27.70 31.20 -0.54
N SER A 21 -27.63 30.35 -1.56
CA SER A 21 -27.14 29.01 -1.36
C SER A 21 -25.72 29.19 -0.84
N ALA A 22 -25.59 29.32 0.48
CA ALA A 22 -24.39 28.91 1.17
C ALA A 22 -24.26 27.44 0.82
N VAL A 23 -23.57 27.16 -0.30
CA VAL A 23 -23.01 25.85 -0.55
C VAL A 23 -22.25 25.56 0.74
N PRO A 24 -22.61 24.51 1.50
CA PRO A 24 -21.87 24.22 2.72
C PRO A 24 -20.41 24.14 2.32
N ALA A 25 -19.58 25.00 2.90
CA ALA A 25 -18.15 25.13 2.62
C ALA A 25 -17.35 23.93 3.17
N TRP A 26 -17.92 22.73 3.01
CA TRP A 26 -17.38 21.44 3.40
C TRP A 26 -17.13 20.59 2.16
N ALA A 27 -16.85 21.20 1.01
CA ALA A 27 -16.12 20.50 -0.03
C ALA A 27 -14.68 20.34 0.47
N GLY A 28 -14.42 19.28 1.25
CA GLY A 28 -13.06 18.86 1.57
C GLY A 28 -12.25 18.74 0.27
N ALA A 29 -10.94 19.00 0.32
CA ALA A 29 -10.10 18.89 -0.86
C ALA A 29 -10.27 17.49 -1.52
N PRO A 30 -10.25 17.40 -2.86
CA PRO A 30 -10.54 16.15 -3.55
C PRO A 30 -9.43 15.10 -3.27
N PRO A 31 -9.75 13.80 -3.40
CA PRO A 31 -8.75 12.75 -3.43
C PRO A 31 -7.66 13.00 -4.48
N VAL A 32 -6.42 12.69 -4.15
CA VAL A 32 -5.26 12.83 -5.02
C VAL A 32 -4.78 11.44 -5.45
N ASP A 33 -4.99 11.11 -6.73
CA ASP A 33 -4.41 9.92 -7.37
C ASP A 33 -2.96 10.22 -7.78
N VAL A 34 -2.02 9.68 -7.00
CA VAL A 34 -0.58 9.91 -7.18
C VAL A 34 -0.07 9.21 -8.46
N LEU A 35 -0.61 8.03 -8.81
CA LEU A 35 -0.20 7.32 -10.03
C LEU A 35 -0.55 8.13 -11.28
N ARG A 36 -1.75 8.71 -11.30
CA ARG A 36 -2.18 9.60 -12.38
C ARG A 36 -1.33 10.87 -12.43
N ALA A 37 -1.05 11.48 -11.29
CA ALA A 37 -0.21 12.68 -11.21
C ALA A 37 1.21 12.43 -11.75
N LEU A 38 1.77 11.24 -11.47
CA LEU A 38 3.07 10.78 -11.97
C LEU A 38 3.00 10.15 -13.37
N ARG A 39 1.86 10.27 -14.06
CA ARG A 39 1.66 9.82 -15.44
C ARG A 39 1.88 8.32 -15.68
N PHE A 40 1.62 7.46 -14.69
CA PHE A 40 1.65 6.01 -14.88
C PHE A 40 0.81 5.51 -16.08
N PRO A 41 -0.38 6.08 -16.39
CA PRO A 41 -1.16 5.67 -17.55
C PRO A 41 -0.46 5.84 -18.90
N SER A 42 0.51 6.77 -19.02
CA SER A 42 1.30 6.95 -20.23
C SER A 42 2.52 6.03 -20.32
N LEU A 43 2.70 5.13 -19.34
CA LEU A 43 3.79 4.14 -19.29
C LEU A 43 5.18 4.75 -19.46
N PRO A 44 5.62 5.64 -18.53
CA PRO A 44 6.97 6.20 -18.55
C PRO A 44 8.04 5.09 -18.38
N ASP A 45 9.31 5.44 -18.57
CA ASP A 45 10.42 4.49 -18.48
C ASP A 45 10.42 3.69 -17.16
N GLY A 46 10.62 2.38 -17.27
CA GLY A 46 10.53 1.46 -16.15
C GLY A 46 9.11 1.12 -15.68
N VAL A 47 8.06 1.66 -16.32
CA VAL A 47 6.64 1.35 -16.02
C VAL A 47 5.99 0.61 -17.18
N ARG A 48 5.35 -0.52 -16.89
CA ARG A 48 4.60 -1.33 -17.87
C ARG A 48 3.22 -1.67 -17.32
N ARG A 49 2.24 -1.88 -18.19
CA ARG A 49 0.91 -2.34 -17.77
C ARG A 49 0.99 -3.77 -17.20
N ALA A 50 0.27 -4.02 -16.11
CA ALA A 50 0.15 -5.31 -15.46
C ALA A 50 -1.32 -5.61 -15.08
N ARG A 51 -1.59 -6.86 -14.69
CA ARG A 51 -2.89 -7.25 -14.12
C ARG A 51 -2.90 -6.89 -12.64
N GLY A 52 -3.99 -6.30 -12.18
CA GLY A 52 -4.20 -5.95 -10.78
C GLY A 52 -4.61 -7.15 -9.91
N ILE A 53 -5.26 -6.83 -8.80
CA ILE A 53 -5.79 -7.78 -7.82
C ILE A 53 -6.88 -8.65 -8.46
N CYS A 54 -7.87 -8.05 -9.13
CA CYS A 54 -8.84 -8.79 -9.94
C CYS A 54 -8.36 -8.89 -11.42
N PRO A 55 -8.78 -9.91 -12.19
CA PRO A 55 -8.31 -10.10 -13.58
C PRO A 55 -8.60 -8.92 -14.54
N ALA A 56 -9.66 -8.16 -14.29
CA ALA A 56 -10.04 -6.98 -15.08
C ALA A 56 -9.34 -5.69 -14.63
N ASP A 57 -8.73 -5.70 -13.43
CA ASP A 57 -8.06 -4.53 -12.88
C ASP A 57 -6.78 -4.21 -13.65
N VAL A 58 -6.55 -2.92 -13.85
CA VAL A 58 -5.29 -2.41 -14.38
C VAL A 58 -4.35 -2.09 -13.22
N ALA A 59 -3.15 -2.66 -13.28
CA ALA A 59 -2.02 -2.28 -12.45
C ALA A 59 -0.83 -1.88 -13.32
N TYR A 60 0.23 -1.45 -12.66
CA TYR A 60 1.47 -1.04 -13.29
C TYR A 60 2.64 -1.79 -12.67
N ARG A 61 3.38 -2.51 -13.50
CA ARG A 61 4.67 -3.10 -13.14
C ARG A 61 5.74 -2.02 -13.20
N VAL A 62 6.47 -1.88 -12.11
CA VAL A 62 7.60 -0.96 -11.96
C VAL A 62 8.88 -1.78 -11.89
N SER A 63 9.89 -1.34 -12.63
CA SER A 63 11.22 -1.95 -12.72
C SER A 63 12.26 -0.84 -12.91
N ARG A 64 13.54 -1.13 -12.66
CA ARG A 64 14.61 -0.19 -13.03
C ARG A 64 14.52 0.16 -14.53
N PRO A 65 14.79 1.41 -14.94
CA PRO A 65 15.29 2.55 -14.15
C PRO A 65 14.17 3.53 -13.70
N ALA A 66 12.97 3.07 -13.33
CA ALA A 66 11.86 3.97 -12.97
C ALA A 66 12.24 4.97 -11.87
N GLN A 67 12.17 6.27 -12.20
CA GLN A 67 12.36 7.38 -11.27
C GLN A 67 11.28 8.43 -11.54
N LEU A 68 10.21 8.39 -10.75
CA LEU A 68 9.02 9.18 -11.01
C LEU A 68 8.83 10.20 -9.88
N SER A 69 8.76 11.47 -10.26
CA SER A 69 8.57 12.56 -9.31
C SER A 69 7.70 13.67 -9.88
N ALA A 70 7.14 14.49 -9.00
CA ALA A 70 6.40 15.69 -9.36
C ALA A 70 6.54 16.77 -8.27
N PRO A 71 6.41 18.06 -8.60
CA PRO A 71 6.29 19.12 -7.60
C PRO A 71 5.09 18.86 -6.70
N THR A 72 5.26 18.86 -5.38
CA THR A 72 4.19 18.49 -4.44
C THR A 72 2.98 19.43 -4.56
N ARG A 73 3.22 20.71 -4.79
CA ARG A 73 2.18 21.73 -5.01
C ARG A 73 1.29 21.45 -6.23
N GLN A 74 1.75 20.67 -7.22
CA GLN A 74 0.91 20.25 -8.34
C GLN A 74 -0.19 19.28 -7.87
N LEU A 75 0.14 18.41 -6.91
CA LEU A 75 -0.80 17.45 -6.32
C LEU A 75 -1.66 18.10 -5.23
N PHE A 76 -1.08 19.05 -4.49
CA PHE A 76 -1.72 19.69 -3.33
C PHE A 76 -1.67 21.23 -3.45
N PRO A 77 -2.39 21.84 -4.43
CA PRO A 77 -2.33 23.28 -4.65
C PRO A 77 -2.89 24.10 -3.48
N GLY A 78 -3.81 23.53 -2.70
CA GLY A 78 -4.37 24.12 -1.48
C GLY A 78 -3.61 23.76 -0.19
N GLY A 79 -2.45 23.09 -0.30
CA GLY A 79 -1.70 22.56 0.83
C GLY A 79 -1.99 21.08 1.12
N PHE A 80 -1.08 20.44 1.86
CA PHE A 80 -1.22 19.04 2.23
C PHE A 80 -2.25 18.88 3.37
N PRO A 81 -3.17 17.91 3.31
CA PRO A 81 -4.20 17.75 4.34
C PRO A 81 -3.61 17.45 5.73
N LYS A 82 -4.16 18.10 6.77
CA LYS A 82 -3.76 17.87 8.17
C LYS A 82 -3.98 16.41 8.57
N ASP A 83 -5.22 15.94 8.48
CA ASP A 83 -5.58 14.54 8.72
C ASP A 83 -5.92 13.93 7.37
N PHE A 84 -5.44 12.72 7.11
CA PHE A 84 -5.54 12.11 5.78
C PHE A 84 -5.50 10.58 5.83
N SER A 85 -5.96 9.99 4.75
CA SER A 85 -5.84 8.58 4.42
C SER A 85 -4.85 8.43 3.27
N LEU A 86 -3.92 7.48 3.36
CA LEU A 86 -3.11 7.02 2.24
C LEU A 86 -3.53 5.59 1.92
N LEU A 87 -4.01 5.36 0.70
CA LEU A 87 -4.45 4.05 0.22
C LEU A 87 -3.47 3.55 -0.84
N THR A 88 -3.07 2.29 -0.74
CA THR A 88 -2.28 1.66 -1.79
C THR A 88 -2.55 0.16 -1.91
N ALA A 89 -2.46 -0.33 -3.13
CA ALA A 89 -2.51 -1.75 -3.45
C ALA A 89 -1.24 -2.13 -4.20
N VAL A 90 -0.42 -3.00 -3.59
CA VAL A 90 0.93 -3.31 -4.06
C VAL A 90 1.23 -4.80 -4.02
N ARG A 91 2.06 -5.27 -4.94
CA ARG A 91 2.73 -6.57 -4.91
C ARG A 91 4.20 -6.35 -5.16
N THR A 92 5.03 -6.49 -4.13
CA THR A 92 6.47 -6.22 -4.24
C THR A 92 7.27 -7.46 -4.60
N ARG A 93 8.49 -7.28 -5.11
CA ARG A 93 9.48 -8.35 -5.19
C ARG A 93 9.72 -8.96 -3.79
N PRO A 94 9.77 -10.30 -3.62
CA PRO A 94 10.03 -10.91 -2.32
C PRO A 94 11.30 -10.35 -1.67
N GLY A 95 11.21 -10.02 -0.37
CA GLY A 95 12.34 -9.48 0.40
C GLY A 95 12.68 -8.00 0.14
N LEU A 96 11.94 -7.30 -0.73
CA LEU A 96 12.16 -5.87 -1.01
C LEU A 96 12.12 -5.02 0.27
N GLN A 97 13.10 -4.11 0.40
CA GLN A 97 13.13 -3.05 1.41
C GLN A 97 13.32 -1.71 0.71
N ALA A 98 12.22 -1.07 0.32
CA ALA A 98 12.28 0.12 -0.51
C ALA A 98 11.20 1.15 -0.12
N PRO A 99 11.47 2.45 -0.33
CA PRO A 99 10.44 3.48 -0.26
C PRO A 99 9.41 3.27 -1.37
N LEU A 100 8.12 3.38 -1.04
CA LEU A 100 7.05 3.48 -2.02
C LEU A 100 6.80 4.93 -2.43
N LEU A 101 6.78 5.83 -1.44
CA LEU A 101 6.46 7.24 -1.60
C LEU A 101 7.28 8.04 -0.61
N THR A 102 7.92 9.11 -1.07
CA THR A 102 8.63 10.06 -0.22
C THR A 102 8.27 11.48 -0.61
N LEU A 103 7.97 12.32 0.38
CA LEU A 103 7.78 13.76 0.23
C LEU A 103 8.98 14.49 0.84
N TYR A 104 9.56 15.40 0.07
CA TYR A 104 10.62 16.30 0.51
C TYR A 104 10.11 17.74 0.60
N SER A 105 10.60 18.49 1.59
CA SER A 105 10.41 19.94 1.67
C SER A 105 11.25 20.68 0.62
N ALA A 106 11.05 21.99 0.47
CA ALA A 106 11.91 22.81 -0.37
C ALA A 106 13.39 22.83 0.07
N GLN A 107 13.67 22.52 1.36
CA GLN A 107 15.02 22.43 1.92
C GLN A 107 15.60 21.01 1.82
N GLY A 108 14.89 20.06 1.20
CA GLY A 108 15.34 18.68 1.05
C GLY A 108 15.14 17.81 2.30
N VAL A 109 14.34 18.26 3.27
CA VAL A 109 13.98 17.45 4.45
C VAL A 109 12.93 16.42 4.07
N ARG A 110 13.11 15.14 4.44
CA ARG A 110 12.06 14.12 4.28
C ARG A 110 10.96 14.35 5.31
N GLN A 111 9.77 14.70 4.83
CA GLN A 111 8.65 15.06 5.70
C GLN A 111 7.56 14.00 5.76
N LEU A 112 7.43 13.16 4.74
CA LEU A 112 6.49 12.05 4.73
C LEU A 112 7.13 10.89 3.96
N GLY A 113 6.97 9.68 4.45
CA GLY A 113 7.49 8.50 3.76
C GLY A 113 6.72 7.25 4.09
N LEU A 114 6.56 6.39 3.08
CA LEU A 114 6.07 5.03 3.25
C LEU A 114 7.12 4.06 2.76
N GLU A 115 7.74 3.30 3.66
CA GLU A 115 8.73 2.28 3.30
C GLU A 115 8.13 0.89 3.45
N LEU A 116 8.08 0.16 2.33
CA LEU A 116 7.63 -1.21 2.28
C LEU A 116 8.81 -2.12 2.60
N GLY A 117 8.63 -3.03 3.55
CA GLY A 117 9.68 -3.94 4.00
C GLY A 117 9.39 -4.50 5.38
N ARG A 118 10.43 -5.03 6.03
CA ARG A 118 10.39 -5.50 7.41
C ARG A 118 11.41 -4.69 8.25
N PRO A 119 10.97 -3.80 9.16
CA PRO A 119 9.58 -3.44 9.46
C PRO A 119 8.99 -2.50 8.40
N PHE A 120 7.65 -2.45 8.34
CA PHE A 120 6.95 -1.38 7.66
C PHE A 120 7.18 -0.06 8.42
N ARG A 121 7.64 0.99 7.71
CA ARG A 121 7.91 2.29 8.32
C ARG A 121 7.04 3.37 7.71
N PHE A 122 6.47 4.18 8.59
CA PHE A 122 5.79 5.41 8.22
C PHE A 122 6.63 6.56 8.78
N LEU A 123 7.19 7.37 7.90
CA LEU A 123 7.97 8.55 8.27
C LEU A 123 7.06 9.77 8.21
N TYR A 124 7.18 10.65 9.21
CA TYR A 124 6.48 11.93 9.25
C TYR A 124 7.35 12.98 9.94
N GLU A 125 7.43 14.18 9.40
CA GLU A 125 8.08 15.32 10.04
C GLU A 125 7.36 16.61 9.60
N ASP A 126 6.73 17.28 10.56
CA ASP A 126 6.09 18.57 10.31
C ASP A 126 7.10 19.72 10.31
N GLN A 127 6.61 20.94 10.07
CA GLN A 127 7.41 22.16 10.02
C GLN A 127 8.19 22.48 11.32
N THR A 128 7.90 21.78 12.42
CA THR A 128 8.59 21.96 13.72
C THR A 128 9.62 20.87 13.98
N GLY A 129 9.88 19.97 13.01
CA GLY A 129 10.79 18.84 13.18
C GLY A 129 10.20 17.73 14.05
N ARG A 130 8.87 17.60 14.13
CA ARG A 130 8.18 16.59 14.95
C ARG A 130 7.45 15.54 14.10
N PRO A 131 7.43 14.27 14.53
CA PRO A 131 8.22 13.69 15.62
C PRO A 131 9.72 13.60 15.31
N ARG A 132 10.56 13.65 16.35
CA ARG A 132 12.00 13.35 16.24
C ARG A 132 12.22 11.88 15.84
N PRO A 133 13.37 11.51 15.25
CA PRO A 133 13.62 10.14 14.76
C PRO A 133 13.30 9.00 15.74
N PRO A 134 13.63 9.09 17.05
CA PRO A 134 13.30 8.02 18.01
C PRO A 134 11.79 7.83 18.26
N ALA A 135 10.98 8.86 17.99
CA ALA A 135 9.54 8.85 18.17
C ALA A 135 8.76 8.58 16.86
N GLN A 136 9.46 8.22 15.78
CA GLN A 136 8.83 7.81 14.53
C GLN A 136 8.06 6.49 14.73
N PRO A 137 6.86 6.34 14.14
CA PRO A 137 6.07 5.13 14.30
C PRO A 137 6.68 3.96 13.53
N VAL A 138 6.89 2.83 14.23
CA VAL A 138 7.40 1.58 13.64
C VAL A 138 6.36 0.48 13.79
N PHE A 139 6.05 -0.19 12.68
CA PHE A 139 5.09 -1.28 12.65
C PHE A 139 5.82 -2.63 12.53
N ARG A 140 6.17 -3.21 13.68
CA ARG A 140 6.85 -4.52 13.78
C ARG A 140 5.88 -5.68 13.51
N GLY A 141 6.43 -6.83 13.08
CA GLY A 141 5.65 -8.04 12.83
C GLY A 141 4.71 -7.93 11.63
N LEU A 142 5.04 -7.08 10.67
CA LEU A 142 4.33 -6.90 9.40
C LEU A 142 5.31 -7.01 8.25
N SER A 143 4.85 -7.62 7.16
CA SER A 143 5.62 -7.81 5.94
C SER A 143 4.70 -7.76 4.76
N LEU A 144 5.07 -6.94 3.79
CA LEU A 144 4.36 -6.79 2.52
C LEU A 144 5.22 -7.25 1.33
N ALA A 145 6.38 -7.84 1.62
CA ALA A 145 7.38 -8.31 0.67
C ALA A 145 7.44 -9.83 0.58
N ASP A 146 6.28 -10.46 0.42
CA ASP A 146 6.12 -11.91 0.25
C ASP A 146 5.79 -12.33 -1.20
N GLY A 147 5.79 -11.37 -2.13
CA GLY A 147 5.44 -11.61 -3.54
C GLY A 147 3.93 -11.67 -3.81
N LYS A 148 3.07 -11.39 -2.83
CA LYS A 148 1.61 -11.38 -2.97
C LYS A 148 1.06 -9.96 -3.01
N TRP A 149 -0.18 -9.84 -3.45
CA TRP A 149 -0.91 -8.58 -3.41
C TRP A 149 -1.31 -8.26 -1.98
N HIS A 150 -1.07 -7.00 -1.59
CA HIS A 150 -1.53 -6.44 -0.33
C HIS A 150 -2.28 -5.14 -0.56
N ARG A 151 -3.36 -4.95 0.19
CA ARG A 151 -4.05 -3.67 0.36
C ARG A 151 -3.55 -3.04 1.65
N VAL A 152 -3.11 -1.79 1.56
CA VAL A 152 -2.59 -1.03 2.68
C VAL A 152 -3.31 0.30 2.76
N ALA A 153 -3.87 0.60 3.92
CA ALA A 153 -4.41 1.91 4.23
C ALA A 153 -3.71 2.48 5.48
N VAL A 154 -3.33 3.75 5.42
CA VAL A 154 -2.78 4.50 6.54
C VAL A 154 -3.71 5.65 6.87
N ALA A 155 -4.25 5.67 8.08
CA ALA A 155 -5.06 6.77 8.60
C ALA A 155 -4.23 7.63 9.56
N VAL A 156 -4.04 8.90 9.23
CA VAL A 156 -3.38 9.87 10.10
C VAL A 156 -4.44 10.79 10.69
N LYS A 157 -4.67 10.68 12.01
CA LYS A 157 -5.67 11.46 12.75
C LYS A 157 -5.05 12.07 14.00
N GLY A 158 -5.05 13.40 14.11
CA GLY A 158 -4.49 14.06 15.29
C GLY A 158 -3.06 13.55 15.57
N GLN A 159 -2.76 13.08 16.77
CA GLN A 159 -1.43 12.55 17.12
C GLN A 159 -1.34 11.01 17.04
N SER A 160 -2.05 10.40 16.09
CA SER A 160 -2.05 8.95 15.90
C SER A 160 -1.99 8.58 14.43
N VAL A 161 -1.38 7.43 14.17
CA VAL A 161 -1.37 6.80 12.86
C VAL A 161 -1.88 5.36 13.00
N THR A 162 -2.83 4.99 12.16
CA THR A 162 -3.37 3.63 12.09
C THR A 162 -3.03 3.01 10.76
N LEU A 163 -2.40 1.85 10.79
CA LEU A 163 -2.12 1.02 9.63
C LEU A 163 -3.16 -0.10 9.55
N ILE A 164 -3.78 -0.26 8.39
CA ILE A 164 -4.75 -1.31 8.06
C ILE A 164 -4.19 -2.09 6.88
N VAL A 165 -4.05 -3.40 7.03
CA VAL A 165 -3.49 -4.30 6.00
C VAL A 165 -4.49 -5.41 5.71
N ASP A 166 -4.76 -5.61 4.42
CA ASP A 166 -5.61 -6.67 3.87
C ASP A 166 -6.94 -6.84 4.59
N CYS A 167 -7.51 -5.72 5.07
CA CYS A 167 -8.79 -5.68 5.79
C CYS A 167 -8.85 -6.53 7.08
N LYS A 168 -7.71 -7.09 7.50
CA LYS A 168 -7.63 -8.05 8.61
C LYS A 168 -6.84 -7.49 9.78
N LYS A 169 -5.68 -6.91 9.48
CA LYS A 169 -4.77 -6.43 10.52
C LYS A 169 -4.86 -4.93 10.64
N ARG A 170 -5.19 -4.44 11.83
CA ARG A 170 -5.23 -3.02 12.16
C ARG A 170 -4.33 -2.74 13.36
N VAL A 171 -3.38 -1.82 13.20
CA VAL A 171 -2.43 -1.45 14.26
C VAL A 171 -2.37 0.07 14.35
N THR A 172 -2.59 0.61 15.54
CA THR A 172 -2.46 2.05 15.80
C THR A 172 -1.18 2.33 16.59
N ARG A 173 -0.46 3.39 16.21
CA ARG A 173 0.73 3.88 16.90
C ARG A 173 0.62 5.38 17.20
N PRO A 174 1.24 5.86 18.29
CA PRO A 174 1.38 7.29 18.52
C PRO A 174 2.15 7.94 17.37
N LEU A 175 1.72 9.14 16.99
CA LEU A 175 2.40 10.02 16.05
C LEU A 175 2.48 11.42 16.70
N PRO A 176 3.51 11.69 17.53
CA PRO A 176 3.58 12.91 18.33
C PRO A 176 4.04 14.13 17.50
N ARG A 177 3.28 14.45 16.46
CA ARG A 177 3.39 15.69 15.68
C ARG A 177 2.80 16.88 16.42
N SER A 178 3.07 18.08 15.94
CA SER A 178 2.56 19.33 16.51
C SER A 178 1.04 19.45 16.44
N ALA A 179 0.47 20.32 17.28
CA ALA A 179 -0.98 20.56 17.34
C ALA A 179 -1.56 21.13 16.03
N ARG A 180 -0.73 21.91 15.31
CA ARG A 180 -1.01 22.48 13.98
C ARG A 180 0.09 22.01 13.01
N PRO A 181 0.09 20.73 12.61
CA PRO A 181 1.15 20.18 11.79
C PRO A 181 0.94 20.57 10.33
N LEU A 182 2.00 20.95 9.65
CA LEU A 182 2.03 21.35 8.25
C LEU A 182 3.20 20.63 7.56
N LEU A 183 2.92 20.03 6.41
CA LEU A 183 3.94 19.52 5.50
C LEU A 183 4.19 20.56 4.41
N ASP A 184 5.46 20.78 4.06
CA ASP A 184 5.81 21.76 3.04
C ASP A 184 5.50 21.17 1.65
N THR A 185 4.76 21.94 0.84
CA THR A 185 4.38 21.53 -0.52
C THR A 185 5.26 22.15 -1.60
N HIS A 186 6.24 22.98 -1.22
CA HIS A 186 7.16 23.62 -2.16
C HIS A 186 8.32 22.72 -2.62
N GLY A 187 8.41 21.50 -2.09
CA GLY A 187 9.37 20.49 -2.54
C GLY A 187 8.79 19.52 -3.57
N VAL A 188 9.18 18.24 -3.43
CA VAL A 188 8.94 17.20 -4.43
C VAL A 188 8.38 15.93 -3.80
N ILE A 189 7.45 15.28 -4.50
CA ILE A 189 7.02 13.93 -4.19
C ILE A 189 7.70 12.95 -5.14
N ILE A 190 8.30 11.89 -4.59
CA ILE A 190 9.04 10.87 -5.33
C ILE A 190 8.41 9.52 -5.05
N PHE A 191 8.10 8.79 -6.12
CA PHE A 191 7.65 7.41 -6.05
C PHE A 191 8.82 6.45 -6.18
N GLY A 192 8.81 5.41 -5.37
CA GLY A 192 9.67 4.24 -5.53
C GLY A 192 11.15 4.46 -5.25
N ALA A 193 11.58 5.65 -4.81
CA ALA A 193 12.98 5.96 -4.56
C ALA A 193 13.15 6.97 -3.42
N ARG A 194 14.35 6.99 -2.86
CA ARG A 194 14.85 8.08 -2.00
C ARG A 194 15.98 8.80 -2.74
N ILE A 195 16.13 10.09 -2.49
CA ILE A 195 17.22 10.87 -3.10
C ILE A 195 18.53 10.30 -2.56
N LEU A 196 19.46 9.95 -3.45
CA LEU A 196 20.78 9.35 -3.15
C LEU A 196 20.75 7.87 -2.71
N ASP A 197 19.61 7.20 -2.75
CA ASP A 197 19.52 5.76 -2.49
C ASP A 197 19.58 4.94 -3.79
N GLU A 198 20.30 3.81 -3.77
CA GLU A 198 20.36 2.88 -4.92
C GLU A 198 19.17 1.91 -4.97
N GLU A 199 18.53 1.67 -3.82
CA GLU A 199 17.40 0.74 -3.71
C GLU A 199 16.11 1.43 -4.13
N VAL A 200 15.42 0.81 -5.08
CA VAL A 200 14.17 1.32 -5.66
C VAL A 200 13.06 0.30 -5.55
N PHE A 201 11.83 0.78 -5.57
CA PHE A 201 10.66 -0.06 -5.61
C PHE A 201 10.64 -0.88 -6.91
N GLU A 202 10.51 -2.19 -6.77
CA GLU A 202 10.22 -3.10 -7.88
C GLU A 202 9.05 -4.01 -7.51
N GLY A 203 8.06 -4.06 -8.39
CA GLY A 203 6.80 -4.74 -8.13
C GLY A 203 5.67 -4.18 -8.96
N ASP A 204 4.46 -4.64 -8.66
CA ASP A 204 3.24 -4.14 -9.29
C ASP A 204 2.50 -3.22 -8.30
N ILE A 205 1.95 -2.12 -8.81
CA ILE A 205 1.10 -1.19 -8.06
C ILE A 205 -0.19 -0.92 -8.81
N GLN A 206 -1.30 -1.01 -8.11
CA GLN A 206 -2.63 -0.76 -8.67
C GLN A 206 -3.20 0.59 -8.22
N GLU A 207 -2.87 1.02 -7.00
CA GLU A 207 -3.46 2.20 -6.39
C GLU A 207 -2.41 2.90 -5.53
N LEU A 208 -2.39 4.24 -5.59
CA LEU A 208 -1.71 5.09 -4.63
C LEU A 208 -2.45 6.42 -4.54
N VAL A 209 -3.28 6.56 -3.51
CA VAL A 209 -4.20 7.69 -3.36
C VAL A 209 -4.04 8.32 -1.99
N ILE A 210 -4.05 9.65 -1.94
CA ILE A 210 -4.09 10.42 -0.69
C ILE A 210 -5.44 11.14 -0.63
N VAL A 211 -6.21 10.88 0.43
CA VAL A 211 -7.55 11.44 0.64
C VAL A 211 -7.55 12.29 1.90
N PRO A 212 -8.05 13.54 1.85
CA PRO A 212 -8.25 14.33 3.07
C PRO A 212 -9.24 13.66 4.03
N GLY A 213 -8.91 13.67 5.32
CA GLY A 213 -9.65 12.94 6.36
C GLY A 213 -9.28 11.46 6.43
N VAL A 214 -9.77 10.79 7.46
CA VAL A 214 -9.41 9.38 7.75
C VAL A 214 -10.42 8.35 7.26
N GLN A 215 -11.57 8.81 6.77
CA GLN A 215 -12.70 7.94 6.48
C GLN A 215 -12.35 6.90 5.40
N ALA A 216 -11.69 7.33 4.33
CA ALA A 216 -11.30 6.47 3.21
C ALA A 216 -10.39 5.30 3.64
N ALA A 217 -9.54 5.47 4.65
CA ALA A 217 -8.72 4.37 5.17
C ALA A 217 -9.57 3.26 5.82
N TYR A 218 -10.61 3.63 6.58
CA TYR A 218 -11.49 2.68 7.25
C TYR A 218 -12.49 2.04 6.27
N GLU A 219 -12.95 2.79 5.26
CA GLU A 219 -13.89 2.31 4.24
C GLU A 219 -13.22 1.55 3.09
N SER A 220 -11.88 1.59 2.98
CA SER A 220 -11.11 0.97 1.87
C SER A 220 -11.39 -0.51 1.63
N CYS A 221 -11.99 -1.17 2.63
CA CYS A 221 -12.32 -2.60 2.64
C CYS A 221 -13.80 -2.92 2.41
N GLU A 222 -14.70 -1.93 2.45
CA GLU A 222 -16.16 -2.18 2.47
C GLU A 222 -16.74 -2.53 1.09
N GLN A 223 -16.00 -2.32 -0.02
CA GLN A 223 -16.52 -2.57 -1.38
C GLN A 223 -15.85 -3.70 -2.19
N LYS A 224 -14.57 -4.05 -1.98
CA LYS A 224 -13.75 -4.66 -3.06
C LYS A 224 -13.54 -6.17 -3.01
N GLU A 225 -13.84 -6.84 -1.89
CA GLU A 225 -13.78 -8.32 -1.82
C GLU A 225 -14.92 -9.00 -2.59
N LEU A 226 -16.04 -8.29 -2.83
CA LEU A 226 -17.20 -8.80 -3.56
C LEU A 226 -17.04 -8.75 -5.10
N GLU A 227 -16.09 -7.97 -5.62
CA GLU A 227 -15.98 -7.70 -7.07
C GLU A 227 -15.12 -8.72 -7.83
N CYS A 228 -14.17 -9.40 -7.18
CA CYS A 228 -13.36 -10.41 -7.87
C CYS A 228 -14.15 -11.68 -8.21
N GLU A 229 -15.18 -12.07 -7.44
CA GLU A 229 -15.97 -13.30 -7.68
C GLU A 229 -16.85 -13.21 -8.93
N GLY A 230 -17.43 -12.04 -9.23
CA GLY A 230 -18.26 -11.83 -10.42
C GLY A 230 -17.49 -12.06 -11.73
N ALA A 231 -16.23 -11.61 -11.78
CA ALA A 231 -15.37 -11.74 -12.96
C ALA A 231 -14.94 -13.19 -13.27
N TRP A 232 -14.99 -14.10 -12.29
CA TRP A 232 -14.77 -15.53 -12.53
C TRP A 232 -16.03 -16.24 -13.07
N ARG A 233 -17.23 -15.76 -12.72
CA ARG A 233 -18.51 -16.35 -13.18
C ARG A 233 -18.86 -15.97 -14.62
N GLU A 234 -18.33 -14.86 -15.15
CA GLU A 234 -18.59 -14.40 -16.52
C GLU A 234 -17.67 -15.02 -17.60
N ARG A 235 -16.86 -16.04 -17.28
CA ARG A 235 -16.23 -16.84 -18.33
C ARG A 235 -17.27 -17.81 -18.89
N PRO A 236 -17.68 -17.71 -20.17
CA PRO A 236 -18.50 -18.76 -20.76
C PRO A 236 -17.67 -20.04 -20.76
N GLN A 237 -18.16 -21.07 -20.07
CA GLN A 237 -17.72 -22.43 -20.32
C GLN A 237 -17.89 -22.68 -21.82
N LYS A 238 -16.80 -22.83 -22.56
CA LYS A 238 -16.85 -23.33 -23.93
C LYS A 238 -17.53 -24.69 -23.86
N GLN A 239 -18.79 -24.70 -24.24
CA GLN A 239 -19.59 -25.89 -24.41
C GLN A 239 -18.96 -26.67 -25.57
N HIS A 240 -18.15 -27.68 -25.25
CA HIS A 240 -17.78 -28.71 -26.22
C HIS A 240 -19.06 -29.49 -26.55
N SER A 241 -19.85 -28.97 -27.48
CA SER A 241 -20.91 -29.73 -28.11
C SER A 241 -20.26 -30.72 -29.06
N HIS A 242 -20.15 -31.97 -28.62
CA HIS A 242 -20.04 -33.08 -29.55
C HIS A 242 -21.33 -33.13 -30.38
N ARG A 243 -21.23 -32.85 -31.67
CA ARG A 243 -22.19 -33.40 -32.64
C ARG A 243 -21.43 -34.06 -33.78
N ALA A 244 -21.44 -35.38 -33.73
CA ALA A 244 -21.00 -36.26 -34.79
C ALA A 244 -21.83 -36.02 -36.05
N GLN A 245 -21.16 -35.80 -37.18
CA GLN A 245 -21.65 -36.20 -38.49
C GLN A 245 -20.52 -36.94 -39.21
N ARG A 246 -20.60 -38.27 -39.17
CA ARG A 246 -19.87 -39.18 -40.05
C ARG A 246 -20.40 -39.04 -41.48
N SER A 247 -19.50 -38.92 -42.44
CA SER A 247 -19.71 -39.30 -43.85
C SER A 247 -18.35 -39.46 -44.56
N PRO A 248 -18.26 -40.24 -45.65
CA PRO A 248 -17.27 -41.34 -45.73
C PRO A 248 -15.96 -41.01 -46.46
N LYS A 249 -14.88 -41.57 -45.90
CA LYS A 249 -13.64 -42.11 -46.49
C LYS A 249 -13.39 -41.85 -47.99
N GLN A 250 -12.41 -40.99 -48.29
CA GLN A 250 -11.59 -41.09 -49.51
C GLN A 250 -10.11 -41.24 -49.11
N GLN A 251 -9.48 -42.28 -49.64
CA GLN A 251 -8.07 -42.61 -49.40
C GLN A 251 -7.16 -41.69 -50.23
N PRO A 252 -6.06 -41.15 -49.68
CA PRO A 252 -4.99 -40.61 -50.51
C PRO A 252 -4.19 -41.75 -51.18
N PRO A 253 -3.67 -41.56 -52.41
CA PRO A 253 -2.90 -42.57 -53.12
C PRO A 253 -1.61 -42.92 -52.39
N ARG A 254 -1.31 -44.22 -52.33
CA ARG A 254 -0.02 -44.75 -51.86
C ARG A 254 1.09 -44.31 -52.81
N LEU A 255 2.02 -43.48 -52.33
CA LEU A 255 3.34 -43.37 -52.97
C LEU A 255 4.28 -44.41 -52.38
N HIS A 256 4.97 -45.13 -53.25
CA HIS A 256 5.84 -46.25 -52.94
C HIS A 256 7.10 -45.84 -52.17
N ARG A 257 7.45 -46.70 -51.21
CA ARG A 257 8.68 -46.70 -50.42
C ARG A 257 9.81 -47.32 -51.24
N PRO A 258 10.97 -46.67 -51.40
CA PRO A 258 12.21 -47.38 -51.70
C PRO A 258 12.82 -47.95 -50.42
N GLN A 259 13.36 -49.16 -50.54
CA GLN A 259 13.94 -49.97 -49.49
C GLN A 259 15.42 -49.62 -49.26
N ASN A 260 15.86 -49.86 -48.03
CA ASN A 260 17.25 -50.04 -47.56
C ASN A 260 18.07 -48.76 -47.31
N GLN A 261 18.40 -48.48 -46.05
CA GLN A 261 19.58 -49.03 -45.37
C GLN A 261 19.47 -48.73 -43.87
N GLU A 262 19.85 -49.71 -43.05
CA GLU A 262 19.82 -49.67 -41.59
C GLU A 262 21.19 -49.24 -41.05
N PRO A 263 21.26 -48.22 -40.19
CA PRO A 263 22.38 -48.07 -39.28
C PRO A 263 21.96 -48.40 -37.84
N GLN A 264 22.90 -49.07 -37.18
CA GLN A 264 22.83 -49.75 -35.91
C GLN A 264 22.32 -48.90 -34.74
N ARG A 265 21.59 -49.57 -33.83
CA ARG A 265 21.23 -49.07 -32.50
C ARG A 265 22.51 -48.82 -31.68
N GLN A 266 22.70 -47.57 -31.25
CA GLN A 266 23.53 -47.25 -30.09
C GLN A 266 22.63 -46.87 -28.92
N PRO A 267 23.02 -47.21 -27.67
CA PRO A 267 22.12 -47.17 -26.52
C PRO A 267 21.83 -45.73 -26.10
N THR A 268 20.58 -45.46 -25.76
CA THR A 268 20.15 -44.25 -25.06
C THR A 268 20.79 -44.19 -23.69
N GLU A 269 21.68 -43.22 -23.46
CA GLU A 269 22.09 -42.80 -22.12
C GLU A 269 20.87 -42.29 -21.36
N SER A 270 20.47 -43.03 -20.34
CA SER A 270 19.57 -42.56 -19.29
C SER A 270 20.35 -41.61 -18.38
N PHE A 271 20.07 -40.31 -18.46
CA PHE A 271 20.51 -39.37 -17.43
C PHE A 271 19.66 -39.60 -16.18
N PHE A 272 20.09 -40.53 -15.33
CA PHE A 272 19.63 -40.69 -13.96
C PHE A 272 20.35 -39.64 -13.12
N TYR A 273 19.65 -38.61 -12.65
CA TYR A 273 20.21 -37.73 -11.62
C TYR A 273 20.11 -38.47 -10.28
N ASP A 274 21.25 -38.86 -9.73
CA ASP A 274 21.38 -39.24 -8.33
C ASP A 274 20.98 -38.03 -7.47
N TYR A 275 19.86 -38.16 -6.76
CA TYR A 275 19.49 -37.23 -5.71
C TYR A 275 20.02 -37.82 -4.40
N GLU A 276 21.27 -37.48 -4.04
CA GLU A 276 21.74 -37.70 -2.66
C GLU A 276 20.91 -36.83 -1.72
N THR A 277 20.19 -37.48 -0.82
CA THR A 277 19.50 -36.85 0.31
C THR A 277 20.51 -36.26 1.30
N PRO A 278 20.34 -35.02 1.77
CA PRO A 278 21.15 -34.52 2.87
C PRO A 278 20.81 -35.29 4.16
N TYR A 279 21.88 -35.79 4.77
CA TYR A 279 21.97 -36.45 6.06
C TYR A 279 21.24 -35.66 7.15
N TYR A 280 20.31 -36.29 7.87
CA TYR A 280 19.86 -35.79 9.18
C TYR A 280 20.86 -36.27 10.22
N ASP A 281 21.49 -35.35 10.94
CA ASP A 281 22.19 -35.71 12.18
C ASP A 281 21.15 -36.13 13.22
N GLU A 282 21.16 -37.42 13.50
CA GLU A 282 20.52 -38.06 14.64
C GLU A 282 21.29 -37.62 15.91
N MET A 283 20.88 -36.50 16.53
CA MET A 283 21.37 -36.18 17.88
C MET A 283 20.72 -37.13 18.89
N THR A 284 21.57 -38.02 19.37
CA THR A 284 21.40 -38.91 20.49
C THR A 284 20.92 -38.19 21.75
N THR A 285 20.08 -38.91 22.47
CA THR A 285 19.57 -38.61 23.81
C THR A 285 20.68 -38.33 24.83
N GLY A 286 20.44 -37.34 25.70
CA GLY A 286 21.00 -37.29 27.04
C GLY A 286 21.87 -36.06 27.32
N THR A 287 21.29 -35.02 27.90
CA THR A 287 21.67 -34.42 29.20
C THR A 287 20.76 -33.20 29.43
N THR A 288 19.97 -33.27 30.50
CA THR A 288 19.11 -32.19 31.00
C THR A 288 19.95 -31.01 31.50
N PRO A 289 19.68 -29.76 31.10
CA PRO A 289 20.03 -28.60 31.89
C PRO A 289 18.96 -28.39 32.97
N ASP A 290 19.41 -28.38 34.22
CA ASP A 290 18.66 -27.96 35.41
C ASP A 290 18.06 -26.57 35.17
N TYR A 291 16.72 -26.49 35.17
CA TYR A 291 16.00 -25.23 35.15
C TYR A 291 15.31 -25.11 36.52
N GLN A 292 16.01 -24.47 37.45
CA GLN A 292 15.42 -24.05 38.71
C GLN A 292 14.39 -22.95 38.44
N ASP A 293 13.13 -23.30 38.69
CA ASP A 293 12.00 -22.37 38.74
C ASP A 293 11.92 -21.76 40.15
N PRO A 294 11.93 -20.43 40.34
CA PRO A 294 11.54 -19.84 41.61
C PRO A 294 10.06 -19.48 41.57
N THR A 295 9.27 -20.23 42.34
CA THR A 295 7.90 -19.85 42.75
C THR A 295 7.96 -18.79 43.88
N PRO A 296 6.85 -18.08 44.16
CA PRO A 296 6.85 -16.77 44.80
C PRO A 296 6.73 -16.81 46.32
N GLY A 297 7.34 -15.84 47.00
CA GLY A 297 7.21 -15.60 48.44
C GLY A 297 8.18 -14.51 48.89
N GLY A 298 7.64 -13.44 49.50
CA GLY A 298 8.31 -12.14 49.66
C GLY A 298 9.29 -12.02 50.83
N GLU A 299 9.94 -10.85 50.91
CA GLU A 299 10.08 -10.02 52.11
C GLU A 299 10.69 -8.66 51.74
N GLU A 300 10.34 -7.65 52.54
CA GLU A 300 10.68 -6.23 52.40
C GLU A 300 12.18 -5.93 52.36
N GLY A 301 12.56 -4.93 51.56
CA GLY A 301 13.91 -4.37 51.54
C GLY A 301 13.89 -2.95 51.00
N THR A 302 13.70 -1.99 51.90
CA THR A 302 13.81 -0.54 51.71
C THR A 302 15.16 -0.17 51.07
N LEU A 303 15.16 0.56 49.96
CA LEU A 303 16.36 1.17 49.37
C LEU A 303 16.24 2.69 49.38
N GLU A 304 17.11 3.32 50.17
CA GLU A 304 17.38 4.77 50.21
C GLU A 304 17.85 5.32 48.84
N PRO A 305 17.57 6.60 48.53
CA PRO A 305 18.15 7.25 47.36
C PRO A 305 19.55 7.83 47.65
N SER A 306 20.50 7.57 46.73
CA SER A 306 21.81 8.22 46.73
C SER A 306 21.73 9.69 46.23
N PRO A 307 22.68 10.57 46.62
CA PRO A 307 22.50 12.03 46.52
C PRO A 307 22.86 12.61 45.13
N LEU A 308 22.18 13.70 44.78
CA LEU A 308 22.50 14.59 43.65
C LEU A 308 23.76 15.43 43.93
N PRO A 309 24.55 15.82 42.89
CA PRO A 309 25.70 16.70 43.06
C PRO A 309 25.29 18.17 43.27
N PRO A 310 26.11 19.00 43.94
CA PRO A 310 25.75 20.36 44.33
C PRO A 310 25.83 21.37 43.18
N HIS A 311 24.95 22.37 43.26
CA HIS A 311 24.91 23.58 42.46
C HIS A 311 26.07 24.53 42.82
N GLU A 312 26.78 25.05 41.81
CA GLU A 312 27.65 26.22 41.95
C GLU A 312 26.85 27.50 41.67
N GLU A 313 26.86 28.44 42.63
CA GLU A 313 26.42 29.83 42.45
C GLU A 313 27.64 30.78 42.50
N PRO A 314 27.53 31.99 41.91
CA PRO A 314 28.67 32.75 41.43
C PRO A 314 29.30 33.63 42.51
N THR A 315 30.63 33.74 42.49
CA THR A 315 31.36 34.77 43.22
C THR A 315 31.54 36.01 42.35
N GLY A 316 31.03 37.13 42.85
CA GLY A 316 31.30 38.46 42.30
C GLY A 316 32.68 38.98 42.69
N SER A 317 33.31 39.68 41.76
CA SER A 317 34.26 40.78 41.95
C SER A 317 34.23 41.65 40.69
#